data_AF-A0A1E4NSG6-F1
#
_entry.id   AF-A0A1E4NSG6-F1
#
_cell.length_a   1.000
_cell.length_b   1.000
_cell.length_c   1.000
_cell.angle_alpha   90.00
_cell.angle_beta   90.00
_cell.angle_gamma   90.00
#
_symmetry.space_group_name_H-M   'P 1'
#
loop_
_entity.id
_entity.type
_entity.pdbx_description
1 polymer ?
#
loop_
_entity_poly.entity_id
_entity_poly.type
_entity_poly.pdbx_seq_one_letter_code
_entity_poly.pdbx_strand_id
1 'polypeptide(L)'
;MSSNEIAFVLSGQTQGGLRGDLGAQPSRSVTGTVKASVRLAAQRGSGESVRVVAVSGDDVVVLHLAGGPSLVLHPETARDLLRGQGGVQRGAVADGADVEVPALLRWRGLEQAAPTRGGGFLGEVLLSGFEIVTGLFKDPAADFVASQVVRKVDGQVDAGVYALTPDSLPPLKGSGSKLANVPAAPAGAPLLVLVHGTFVDTVSTFGKLWGLHPQSVQQLFRFYGGRVYALDHPTIGQSPFANALTLVQTLPVGARLHLVTHSRGGLVAEVLARLAAQRTVGEADLAFFDGDAYAGQRAELQALAAAIQARDLHVDRVVRVACPARGTLLASQRLDAYLSVLKWSLELAGLPVLPELLDFLTEVARRRADPALLPGLAAMIPDSPLVQWLNGIDDAIAGELRVVAGDLQGDSVGSWLKTLLADAYYWTDNDIVVQTRSMYGGAPRAGGASFLLDQGGKVTHFNYFANQRTVDAVVGGLTQDQPSGFRTIGPLSWAGQDAGGLRAARRGADDGRPAGAKPAVFVLPGILGSNLKAGDKRIWLSLRLIGGLSRLAYTSGQPDDVAPDGPIAMVYDDLIDHLSQSHEVIAFAFDWRRPIEDEARRLADAVDAALALATRAASRCG
;
A
#
# COMPACT_ATOMS: atom_id res chain seq x y z
N MET A 1 -7.19 1.86 40.26
CA MET A 1 -6.91 1.02 39.07
C MET A 1 -5.40 0.87 39.01
N SER A 2 -4.89 -0.33 38.78
CA SER A 2 -3.46 -0.47 38.46
C SER A 2 -3.20 0.28 37.14
N SER A 3 -1.97 0.73 36.87
CA SER A 3 -1.63 1.48 35.65
C SER A 3 -1.92 0.72 34.34
N ASN A 4 -2.24 -0.57 34.43
CA ASN A 4 -2.43 -1.47 33.30
C ASN A 4 -3.92 -1.84 33.07
N GLU A 5 -4.85 -1.33 33.87
CA GLU A 5 -6.29 -1.58 33.70
C GLU A 5 -6.96 -0.47 32.89
N ILE A 6 -7.75 -0.86 31.90
CA ILE A 6 -8.57 0.06 31.10
C ILE A 6 -10.02 -0.38 31.20
N ALA A 7 -10.86 0.52 31.72
CA ALA A 7 -12.29 0.30 31.83
C ALA A 7 -13.03 0.89 30.63
N PHE A 8 -13.95 0.11 30.07
CA PHE A 8 -14.83 0.50 28.98
C PHE A 8 -16.27 0.49 29.49
N VAL A 9 -17.01 1.55 29.19
CA VAL A 9 -18.41 1.72 29.56
C VAL A 9 -19.25 1.78 28.30
N LEU A 10 -20.28 0.94 28.22
CA LEU A 10 -21.09 0.79 27.03
C LEU A 10 -22.51 0.34 27.35
N SER A 11 -23.48 0.78 26.56
CA SER A 11 -24.87 0.35 26.70
C SER A 11 -25.14 -0.89 25.87
N GLY A 12 -25.62 -1.97 26.49
CA GLY A 12 -25.91 -3.22 25.79
C GLY A 12 -26.40 -4.33 26.70
N GLN A 13 -26.49 -5.54 26.16
CA GLN A 13 -26.81 -6.75 26.93
C GLN A 13 -25.56 -7.60 27.12
N THR A 14 -25.21 -7.88 28.38
CA THR A 14 -24.16 -8.85 28.71
C THR A 14 -24.61 -10.25 28.33
N GLN A 15 -23.80 -10.96 27.56
CA GLN A 15 -24.02 -12.39 27.35
C GLN A 15 -23.32 -13.14 28.49
N GLY A 16 -24.11 -13.76 29.36
CA GLY A 16 -23.59 -14.59 30.45
C GLY A 16 -22.77 -15.75 29.87
N GLY A 17 -21.52 -15.87 30.27
CA GLY A 17 -20.61 -16.93 29.83
C GLY A 17 -21.04 -18.30 30.35
N LEU A 18 -22.02 -18.94 29.72
CA LEU A 18 -22.33 -20.35 29.89
C LEU A 18 -22.68 -20.98 28.54
N ARG A 19 -22.13 -22.18 28.32
CA ARG A 19 -22.30 -23.03 27.15
C ARG A 19 -23.78 -23.11 26.70
N GLY A 20 -24.02 -22.71 25.46
CA GLY A 20 -25.12 -23.19 24.63
C GLY A 20 -26.32 -22.26 24.53
N ASP A 21 -26.43 -21.51 23.42
CA ASP A 21 -27.54 -21.70 22.49
C ASP A 21 -27.16 -21.20 21.08
N LEU A 22 -27.62 -21.93 20.06
CA LEU A 22 -27.19 -21.82 18.66
C LEU A 22 -27.92 -20.68 17.93
N GLY A 23 -27.28 -19.51 17.90
CA GLY A 23 -27.60 -18.44 16.96
C GLY A 23 -26.31 -17.85 16.40
N ALA A 24 -25.90 -18.30 15.21
CA ALA A 24 -24.72 -17.86 14.45
C ALA A 24 -23.51 -17.45 15.32
N GLN A 25 -22.68 -18.45 15.70
CA GLN A 25 -21.40 -18.16 16.37
C GLN A 25 -20.62 -17.14 15.54
N PRO A 26 -20.25 -15.96 16.09
CA PRO A 26 -19.26 -15.13 15.41
C PRO A 26 -18.01 -16.00 15.26
N SER A 27 -17.51 -16.13 14.02
CA SER A 27 -16.28 -16.84 13.71
C SER A 27 -15.23 -16.51 14.78
N ARG A 28 -14.66 -17.53 15.45
CA ARG A 28 -13.65 -17.36 16.49
C ARG A 28 -12.59 -16.35 16.01
N SER A 29 -12.66 -15.13 16.52
CA SER A 29 -11.81 -14.01 16.08
C SER A 29 -10.43 -14.09 16.73
N VAL A 30 -10.34 -14.71 17.91
CA VAL A 30 -9.15 -14.80 18.77
C VAL A 30 -9.10 -16.16 19.48
N THR A 31 -7.90 -16.68 19.73
CA THR A 31 -7.67 -17.85 20.58
C THR A 31 -7.62 -17.45 22.06
N GLY A 32 -8.64 -17.81 22.85
CA GLY A 32 -8.70 -17.52 24.29
C GLY A 32 -10.06 -17.80 24.94
N THR A 33 -10.24 -17.33 26.17
CA THR A 33 -11.50 -17.38 26.92
C THR A 33 -12.14 -16.00 26.96
N VAL A 34 -13.41 -15.89 26.57
CA VAL A 34 -14.16 -14.63 26.67
C VAL A 34 -14.37 -14.28 28.15
N LYS A 35 -13.73 -13.19 28.58
CA LYS A 35 -13.84 -12.62 29.94
C LYS A 35 -15.12 -11.81 30.09
N ALA A 36 -15.49 -11.08 29.04
CA ALA A 36 -16.72 -10.29 28.95
C ALA A 36 -17.16 -10.20 27.48
N SER A 37 -18.48 -10.27 27.24
CA SER A 37 -19.07 -10.02 25.92
C SER A 37 -20.35 -9.22 26.08
N VAL A 38 -20.44 -8.13 25.32
CA VAL A 38 -21.58 -7.20 25.32
C VAL A 38 -22.08 -7.06 23.90
N ARG A 39 -23.36 -7.36 23.68
CA ARG A 39 -24.02 -7.11 22.40
C ARG A 39 -24.68 -5.74 22.44
N LEU A 40 -24.41 -4.93 21.43
CA LEU A 40 -24.95 -3.56 21.34
C LEU A 40 -26.21 -3.58 20.46
N ALA A 41 -27.25 -2.84 20.88
CA ALA A 41 -28.49 -2.68 20.12
C ALA A 41 -28.54 -1.28 19.47
N ALA A 42 -29.10 -1.19 18.25
CA ALA A 42 -29.10 0.04 17.46
C ALA A 42 -30.01 1.17 18.01
N GLN A 43 -30.91 0.88 18.96
CA GLN A 43 -31.81 1.89 19.55
C GLN A 43 -31.19 2.54 20.81
N ARG A 44 -31.08 3.87 20.79
CA ARG A 44 -30.77 4.69 21.97
C ARG A 44 -31.91 4.57 22.99
N GLY A 45 -31.62 4.04 24.18
CA GLY A 45 -32.45 4.26 25.38
C GLY A 45 -32.93 3.05 26.17
N SER A 46 -32.58 1.81 25.85
CA SER A 46 -33.08 0.61 26.57
C SER A 46 -32.02 -0.39 27.05
N GLY A 47 -30.73 -0.09 26.89
CA GLY A 47 -29.64 -0.95 27.37
C GLY A 47 -29.14 -0.55 28.75
N GLU A 48 -28.84 -1.55 29.60
CA GLU A 48 -28.13 -1.34 30.85
C GLU A 48 -26.71 -0.81 30.56
N SER A 49 -26.22 0.11 31.39
CA SER A 49 -24.85 0.60 31.30
C SER A 49 -23.90 -0.46 31.85
N VAL A 50 -23.15 -1.12 30.98
CA VAL A 50 -22.22 -2.19 31.33
C VAL A 50 -20.81 -1.61 31.42
N ARG A 51 -20.13 -1.88 32.53
CA ARG A 51 -18.72 -1.53 32.73
C ARG A 51 -17.87 -2.79 32.68
N VAL A 52 -16.94 -2.87 31.72
CA VAL A 52 -16.02 -4.00 31.55
C VAL A 52 -14.56 -3.53 31.64
N VAL A 53 -13.67 -4.37 32.15
CA VAL A 53 -12.26 -3.99 32.40
C VAL A 53 -11.31 -4.96 31.70
N ALA A 54 -10.43 -4.41 30.87
CA ALA A 54 -9.34 -5.12 30.21
C ALA A 54 -8.00 -4.80 30.90
N VAL A 55 -7.12 -5.78 31.00
CA VAL A 55 -5.77 -5.65 31.57
C VAL A 55 -4.75 -5.70 30.43
N SER A 56 -4.01 -4.60 30.21
CA SER A 56 -2.92 -4.54 29.22
C SER A 56 -1.89 -5.64 29.46
N GLY A 57 -1.45 -6.31 28.39
CA GLY A 57 -0.51 -7.44 28.45
C GLY A 57 -1.13 -8.81 28.76
N ASP A 58 -2.36 -8.85 29.29
CA ASP A 58 -3.07 -10.09 29.64
C ASP A 58 -4.33 -10.33 28.81
N ASP A 59 -5.05 -9.26 28.49
CA ASP A 59 -6.31 -9.28 27.74
C ASP A 59 -6.16 -8.61 26.37
N VAL A 60 -7.03 -8.97 25.43
CA VAL A 60 -7.25 -8.22 24.18
C VAL A 60 -8.71 -7.79 24.08
N VAL A 61 -8.95 -6.68 23.39
CA VAL A 61 -10.28 -6.13 23.12
C VAL A 61 -10.68 -6.48 21.69
N VAL A 62 -11.89 -7.03 21.52
CA VAL A 62 -12.45 -7.35 20.20
C VAL A 62 -13.65 -6.46 19.91
N LEU A 63 -13.59 -5.69 18.82
CA LEU A 63 -14.68 -4.86 18.33
C LEU A 63 -15.34 -5.52 17.13
N HIS A 64 -16.60 -5.95 17.25
CA HIS A 64 -17.35 -6.58 16.16
C HIS A 64 -18.17 -5.55 15.39
N LEU A 65 -17.78 -5.31 14.14
CA LEU A 65 -18.42 -4.29 13.31
C LEU A 65 -19.47 -4.94 12.40
N ALA A 66 -20.68 -4.37 12.38
CA ALA A 66 -21.82 -5.00 11.71
C ALA A 66 -21.62 -5.05 10.18
N GLY A 67 -21.29 -6.22 9.62
CA GLY A 67 -21.00 -6.36 8.19
C GLY A 67 -19.58 -5.96 7.79
N GLY A 68 -18.70 -5.73 8.77
CA GLY A 68 -17.28 -5.42 8.59
C GLY A 68 -16.36 -6.43 9.30
N PRO A 69 -15.06 -6.10 9.45
CA PRO A 69 -14.11 -6.94 10.18
C PRO A 69 -14.42 -6.95 11.69
N SER A 70 -13.94 -8.00 12.37
CA SER A 70 -13.74 -7.95 13.82
C SER A 70 -12.34 -7.43 14.11
N LEU A 71 -12.21 -6.31 14.81
CA LEU A 71 -10.91 -5.75 15.18
C LEU A 71 -10.43 -6.35 16.50
N VAL A 72 -9.31 -7.04 16.47
CA VAL A 72 -8.61 -7.57 17.64
C VAL A 72 -7.50 -6.58 17.99
N LEU A 73 -7.62 -5.91 19.14
CA LEU A 73 -6.79 -4.76 19.49
C LEU A 73 -6.18 -4.91 20.88
N HIS A 74 -5.01 -4.31 21.08
CA HIS A 74 -4.51 -4.03 22.42
C HIS A 74 -5.52 -3.13 23.17
N PRO A 75 -5.72 -3.30 24.50
CA PRO A 75 -6.61 -2.42 25.27
C PRO A 75 -6.33 -0.92 25.08
N GLU A 76 -5.05 -0.52 25.01
CA GLU A 76 -4.67 0.87 24.75
C GLU A 76 -5.01 1.30 23.32
N THR A 77 -4.78 0.44 22.32
CA THR A 77 -5.16 0.73 20.92
C THR A 77 -6.67 0.93 20.80
N ALA A 78 -7.46 0.08 21.46
CA ALA A 78 -8.92 0.20 21.50
C ALA A 78 -9.37 1.50 22.19
N ARG A 79 -8.77 1.84 23.34
CA ARG A 79 -9.01 3.13 24.01
C ARG A 79 -8.71 4.31 23.09
N ASP A 80 -7.55 4.32 22.46
CA ASP A 80 -7.11 5.42 21.61
C ASP A 80 -8.01 5.56 20.37
N LEU A 81 -8.46 4.44 19.79
CA LEU A 81 -9.44 4.41 18.70
C LEU A 81 -10.80 4.99 19.12
N LEU A 82 -11.29 4.61 20.30
CA LEU A 82 -12.60 5.02 20.82
C LEU A 82 -12.61 6.48 21.29
N ARG A 83 -11.53 6.95 21.91
CA ARG A 83 -11.37 8.38 22.25
C ARG A 83 -11.27 9.27 21.00
N GLY A 84 -10.84 8.71 19.87
CA GLY A 84 -10.84 9.37 18.56
C GLY A 84 -12.24 9.71 17.99
N GLN A 85 -13.34 9.21 18.58
CA GLN A 85 -14.71 9.35 18.06
C GLN A 85 -15.38 10.74 18.25
N GLY A 86 -14.65 11.76 18.70
CA GLY A 86 -15.10 13.16 18.64
C GLY A 86 -16.42 13.48 19.38
N GLY A 87 -16.38 13.57 20.72
CA GLY A 87 -17.52 14.03 21.53
C GLY A 87 -17.23 14.39 22.99
N VAL A 88 -15.97 14.61 23.40
CA VAL A 88 -15.65 15.09 24.75
C VAL A 88 -15.01 16.47 24.64
N GLN A 89 -15.59 17.45 25.34
CA GLN A 89 -15.00 18.78 25.52
C GLN A 89 -13.54 18.63 25.96
N ARG A 90 -12.65 19.45 25.40
CA ARG A 90 -11.28 19.62 25.90
C ARG A 90 -11.30 20.26 27.31
N GLY A 91 -11.76 19.50 28.31
CA GLY A 91 -11.33 19.61 29.68
C GLY A 91 -10.33 18.49 29.93
N ALA A 92 -9.32 18.73 30.75
CA ALA A 92 -8.31 17.73 31.10
C ALA A 92 -8.98 16.43 31.53
N VAL A 93 -9.01 15.43 30.65
CA VAL A 93 -9.47 14.08 30.99
C VAL A 93 -8.36 13.51 31.86
N ALA A 94 -8.64 13.35 33.15
CA ALA A 94 -7.70 12.76 34.09
C ALA A 94 -7.26 11.38 33.56
N ASP A 95 -5.96 11.09 33.67
CA ASP A 95 -5.45 9.74 33.49
C ASP A 95 -6.21 8.80 34.44
N GLY A 96 -6.89 7.79 33.88
CA GLY A 96 -7.74 6.86 34.62
C GLY A 96 -9.26 7.02 34.46
N ALA A 97 -9.76 7.95 33.63
CA ALA A 97 -11.18 8.02 33.30
C ALA A 97 -11.64 6.85 32.38
N ASP A 98 -12.78 6.26 32.71
CA ASP A 98 -13.46 5.20 31.94
C ASP A 98 -13.66 5.62 30.46
N VAL A 99 -13.57 4.64 29.56
CA VAL A 99 -13.67 4.84 28.11
C VAL A 99 -15.09 4.55 27.65
N GLU A 100 -15.83 5.58 27.25
CA GLU A 100 -17.14 5.44 26.62
C GLU A 100 -17.04 4.74 25.26
N VAL A 101 -17.85 3.69 25.05
CA VAL A 101 -17.94 2.96 23.77
C VAL A 101 -19.31 3.24 23.15
N PRO A 102 -19.38 4.10 22.11
CA PRO A 102 -20.64 4.35 21.44
C PRO A 102 -21.02 3.15 20.54
N ALA A 103 -22.32 2.85 20.47
CA ALA A 103 -22.84 1.83 19.53
C ALA A 103 -22.63 2.23 18.07
N LEU A 104 -22.56 3.54 17.80
CA LEU A 104 -22.33 4.10 16.49
C LEU A 104 -21.00 4.85 16.51
N LEU A 105 -20.00 4.26 15.86
CA LEU A 105 -18.69 4.88 15.70
C LEU A 105 -18.77 5.90 14.54
N ARG A 106 -18.37 7.14 14.84
CA ARG A 106 -18.30 8.30 13.95
C ARG A 106 -16.91 8.92 14.02
N TRP A 107 -16.19 8.93 12.91
CA TRP A 107 -14.90 9.61 12.78
C TRP A 107 -15.12 10.93 12.04
N ARG A 108 -14.87 12.09 12.69
CA ARG A 108 -15.02 13.39 12.03
C ARG A 108 -14.02 13.54 10.89
N GLY A 109 -14.53 13.92 9.71
CA GLY A 109 -13.79 14.11 8.46
C GLY A 109 -14.48 13.49 7.23
N LEU A 110 -15.42 12.54 7.43
CA LEU A 110 -16.01 11.68 6.38
C LEU A 110 -17.16 12.35 5.61
N GLU A 111 -17.66 13.49 6.08
CA GLU A 111 -18.90 14.10 5.60
C GLU A 111 -18.79 14.80 4.23
N GLN A 112 -17.58 15.04 3.71
CA GLN A 112 -17.36 15.86 2.49
C GLN A 112 -16.95 15.08 1.24
N ALA A 113 -16.81 13.75 1.29
CA ALA A 113 -16.22 12.98 0.19
C ALA A 113 -17.20 12.42 -0.85
N ALA A 114 -18.52 12.53 -0.69
CA ALA A 114 -19.48 12.15 -1.75
C ALA A 114 -20.86 12.82 -1.59
N PRO A 115 -21.39 13.52 -2.61
CA PRO A 115 -22.81 13.89 -2.64
C PRO A 115 -23.60 12.72 -3.24
N THR A 116 -24.16 11.83 -2.41
CA THR A 116 -25.15 10.85 -2.88
C THR A 116 -26.55 11.29 -2.50
N ARG A 117 -27.43 11.42 -3.49
CA ARG A 117 -28.88 11.50 -3.28
C ARG A 117 -29.38 10.11 -2.88
N GLY A 118 -29.36 9.82 -1.59
CA GLY A 118 -29.92 8.61 -0.98
C GLY A 118 -29.63 8.63 0.52
N GLY A 119 -30.67 8.61 1.36
CA GLY A 119 -30.60 8.94 2.79
C GLY A 119 -29.89 7.93 3.70
N GLY A 120 -28.60 7.70 3.49
CA GLY A 120 -27.70 7.00 4.42
C GLY A 120 -26.40 7.79 4.58
N PHE A 121 -26.00 8.07 5.82
CA PHE A 121 -24.81 8.87 6.13
C PHE A 121 -23.54 8.03 5.91
N LEU A 122 -22.69 8.43 4.96
CA LEU A 122 -21.34 7.86 4.80
C LEU A 122 -20.50 8.22 6.04
N GLY A 123 -20.01 7.20 6.75
CA GLY A 123 -19.08 7.35 7.88
C GLY A 123 -19.61 6.96 9.26
N GLU A 124 -20.75 6.28 9.33
CA GLU A 124 -21.26 5.66 10.56
C GLU A 124 -21.05 4.15 10.54
N VAL A 125 -20.32 3.64 11.52
CA VAL A 125 -20.12 2.21 11.72
C VAL A 125 -20.89 1.75 12.94
N LEU A 126 -21.79 0.79 12.74
CA LEU A 126 -22.47 0.13 13.85
C LEU A 126 -21.54 -0.91 14.48
N LEU A 127 -21.21 -0.69 15.76
CA LEU A 127 -20.61 -1.70 16.61
C LEU A 127 -21.71 -2.68 17.05
N SER A 128 -21.63 -3.92 16.60
CA SER A 128 -22.59 -4.99 16.94
C SER A 128 -22.24 -5.74 18.22
N GLY A 129 -20.96 -5.74 18.60
CA GLY A 129 -20.48 -6.46 19.78
C GLY A 129 -19.12 -5.94 20.25
N PHE A 130 -18.88 -6.11 21.55
CA PHE A 130 -17.65 -5.77 22.23
C PHE A 130 -17.26 -6.93 23.15
N GLU A 131 -16.04 -7.45 22.99
CA GLU A 131 -15.53 -8.54 23.82
C GLU A 131 -14.19 -8.22 24.45
N ILE A 132 -13.95 -8.78 25.63
CA ILE A 132 -12.63 -8.87 26.24
C ILE A 132 -12.28 -10.35 26.29
N VAL A 133 -11.16 -10.72 25.68
CA VAL A 133 -10.66 -12.10 25.66
C VAL A 133 -9.41 -12.18 26.53
N THR A 134 -9.40 -13.15 27.43
CA THR A 134 -8.31 -13.45 28.37
C THR A 134 -7.85 -14.89 28.23
N GLY A 135 -6.90 -15.33 29.06
CA GLY A 135 -6.36 -16.69 29.00
C GLY A 135 -5.69 -16.97 27.66
N LEU A 136 -5.11 -15.93 27.06
CA LEU A 136 -4.42 -15.97 25.78
C LEU A 136 -3.16 -16.84 25.89
N PHE A 137 -2.76 -17.47 24.79
CA PHE A 137 -1.42 -18.03 24.70
C PHE A 137 -0.41 -16.90 24.95
N LYS A 138 0.46 -17.09 25.95
CA LYS A 138 1.54 -16.14 26.25
C LYS A 138 2.86 -16.76 25.84
N ASP A 139 3.47 -16.21 24.82
CA ASP A 139 4.80 -16.64 24.43
C ASP A 139 5.82 -16.27 25.53
N PRO A 140 6.64 -17.21 26.02
CA PRO A 140 7.57 -16.96 27.12
C PRO A 140 8.76 -16.07 26.71
N ALA A 141 9.00 -15.86 25.41
CA ALA A 141 10.10 -15.02 24.95
C ALA A 141 9.87 -13.55 25.35
N ALA A 142 10.84 -12.96 26.04
CA ALA A 142 10.80 -11.54 26.39
C ALA A 142 10.84 -10.64 25.14
N ASP A 143 11.66 -11.01 24.14
CA ASP A 143 11.73 -10.34 22.85
C ASP A 143 10.67 -10.90 21.89
N PHE A 144 9.91 -10.00 21.24
CA PHE A 144 8.90 -10.36 20.27
C PHE A 144 9.50 -10.95 18.99
N VAL A 145 10.67 -10.49 18.55
CA VAL A 145 11.35 -11.00 17.35
C VAL A 145 11.74 -12.47 17.54
N ALA A 146 12.13 -12.84 18.76
CA ALA A 146 12.53 -14.20 19.11
C ALA A 146 11.34 -15.12 19.42
N SER A 147 10.11 -14.61 19.40
CA SER A 147 8.91 -15.36 19.79
C SER A 147 8.64 -16.56 18.88
N GLN A 148 8.04 -17.60 19.45
CA GLN A 148 7.56 -18.77 18.72
C GLN A 148 6.47 -18.40 17.71
N VAL A 149 5.65 -17.37 17.96
CA VAL A 149 4.62 -16.95 17.00
C VAL A 149 5.22 -16.44 15.69
N VAL A 150 6.31 -15.66 15.74
CA VAL A 150 7.05 -15.22 14.55
C VAL A 150 7.63 -16.43 13.81
N ARG A 151 8.29 -17.33 14.55
CA ARG A 151 8.90 -18.55 13.97
C ARG A 151 7.86 -19.48 13.34
N LYS A 152 6.66 -19.58 13.91
CA LYS A 152 5.57 -20.42 13.36
C LYS A 152 5.04 -19.86 12.06
N VAL A 153 4.80 -18.55 11.98
CA VAL A 153 4.34 -17.90 10.74
C VAL A 153 5.39 -18.03 9.65
N ASP A 154 6.64 -17.63 9.91
CA ASP A 154 7.73 -17.75 8.93
C ASP A 154 8.05 -19.21 8.60
N GLY A 155 7.80 -20.13 9.53
CA GLY A 155 7.96 -21.56 9.34
C GLY A 155 6.89 -22.21 8.48
N GLN A 156 5.87 -21.49 7.98
CA GLN A 156 4.90 -22.04 7.04
C GLN A 156 5.52 -22.38 5.68
N VAL A 157 6.63 -21.73 5.34
CA VAL A 157 7.44 -22.04 4.16
C VAL A 157 8.74 -22.74 4.54
N ASP A 158 9.31 -23.47 3.59
CA ASP A 158 10.71 -23.89 3.65
C ASP A 158 11.51 -22.99 2.71
N ALA A 159 12.33 -22.10 3.27
CA ALA A 159 12.96 -21.03 2.51
C ALA A 159 13.86 -21.57 1.40
N GLY A 160 13.57 -21.23 0.13
CA GLY A 160 14.39 -21.67 -1.00
C GLY A 160 13.73 -21.49 -2.36
N VAL A 161 14.44 -21.97 -3.38
CA VAL A 161 13.99 -21.92 -4.77
C VAL A 161 13.43 -23.27 -5.19
N TYR A 162 12.26 -23.25 -5.84
CA TYR A 162 11.53 -24.44 -6.26
C TYR A 162 11.29 -24.41 -7.76
N ALA A 163 11.52 -25.54 -8.44
CA ALA A 163 11.06 -25.70 -9.82
C ALA A 163 9.55 -25.88 -9.84
N LEU A 164 8.86 -25.16 -10.73
CA LEU A 164 7.41 -25.29 -10.92
C LEU A 164 7.10 -26.17 -12.12
N THR A 165 5.87 -26.68 -12.19
CA THR A 165 5.34 -27.40 -13.36
C THR A 165 4.08 -26.72 -13.88
N PRO A 166 3.76 -26.84 -15.17
CA PRO A 166 2.62 -26.13 -15.74
C PRO A 166 1.27 -26.79 -15.41
N ASP A 167 1.26 -28.05 -14.98
CA ASP A 167 0.03 -28.83 -14.79
C ASP A 167 -0.63 -28.59 -13.42
N SER A 168 0.18 -28.29 -12.40
CA SER A 168 -0.33 -28.04 -11.04
C SER A 168 0.66 -27.24 -10.21
N LEU A 169 0.16 -26.58 -9.17
CA LEU A 169 0.98 -25.86 -8.18
C LEU A 169 0.65 -26.40 -6.78
N PRO A 170 1.19 -27.58 -6.40
CA PRO A 170 0.98 -28.15 -5.07
C PRO A 170 1.79 -27.40 -4.00
N PRO A 171 1.48 -27.58 -2.70
CA PRO A 171 2.31 -27.07 -1.60
C PRO A 171 3.80 -27.40 -1.79
N LEU A 172 4.67 -26.40 -1.68
CA LEU A 172 6.10 -26.54 -1.93
C LEU A 172 6.88 -27.03 -0.71
N LYS A 173 6.49 -26.59 0.48
CA LYS A 173 7.09 -27.09 1.73
C LYS A 173 6.88 -28.60 1.86
N GLY A 174 7.98 -29.32 2.00
CA GLY A 174 7.95 -30.78 2.12
C GLY A 174 7.69 -31.54 0.81
N SER A 175 7.62 -30.86 -0.34
CA SER A 175 7.37 -31.52 -1.63
C SER A 175 8.57 -32.30 -2.17
N GLY A 176 9.77 -32.04 -1.65
CA GLY A 176 11.03 -32.55 -2.21
C GLY A 176 11.49 -31.84 -3.48
N SER A 177 10.76 -30.81 -3.96
CA SER A 177 11.10 -30.04 -5.17
C SER A 177 12.03 -28.84 -4.93
N LYS A 178 12.51 -28.66 -3.69
CA LYS A 178 13.47 -27.61 -3.33
C LYS A 178 14.79 -27.87 -4.03
N LEU A 179 15.29 -26.87 -4.75
CA LEU A 179 16.53 -26.98 -5.50
C LEU A 179 17.73 -26.61 -4.63
N ALA A 180 18.78 -27.43 -4.70
CA ALA A 180 20.09 -27.04 -4.18
C ALA A 180 20.76 -25.99 -5.08
N ASN A 181 20.58 -26.13 -6.40
CA ASN A 181 21.03 -25.18 -7.42
C ASN A 181 20.05 -25.18 -8.60
N VAL A 182 19.77 -24.01 -9.16
CA VAL A 182 19.01 -23.86 -10.41
C VAL A 182 19.92 -24.22 -11.59
N PRO A 183 19.44 -25.04 -12.54
CA PRO A 183 20.20 -25.35 -13.75
C PRO A 183 20.55 -24.11 -14.58
N ALA A 184 21.75 -24.10 -15.17
CA ALA A 184 22.15 -23.04 -16.10
C ALA A 184 21.22 -22.98 -17.32
N ALA A 185 20.83 -21.77 -17.72
CA ALA A 185 20.01 -21.57 -18.91
C ALA A 185 20.87 -21.64 -20.19
N PRO A 186 20.38 -22.27 -21.27
CA PRO A 186 21.07 -22.25 -22.56
C PRO A 186 21.25 -20.82 -23.08
N ALA A 187 22.46 -20.49 -23.55
CA ALA A 187 22.77 -19.20 -24.20
C ALA A 187 22.30 -17.95 -23.41
N GLY A 188 22.28 -18.02 -22.08
CA GLY A 188 21.82 -16.92 -21.24
C GLY A 188 20.31 -16.65 -21.30
N ALA A 189 19.48 -17.61 -21.74
CA ALA A 189 18.03 -17.42 -21.76
C ALA A 189 17.48 -17.06 -20.36
N PRO A 190 16.44 -16.20 -20.26
CA PRO A 190 15.95 -15.74 -18.97
C PRO A 190 15.29 -16.87 -18.17
N LEU A 191 15.40 -16.75 -16.84
CA LEU A 191 14.70 -17.55 -15.84
C LEU A 191 13.51 -16.73 -15.31
N LEU A 192 12.32 -17.31 -15.26
CA LEU A 192 11.17 -16.71 -14.58
C LEU A 192 11.17 -17.12 -13.12
N VAL A 193 11.11 -16.17 -12.19
CA VAL A 193 10.92 -16.43 -10.76
C VAL A 193 9.67 -15.73 -10.23
N LEU A 194 8.79 -16.52 -9.61
CA LEU A 194 7.59 -16.06 -8.90
C LEU A 194 7.94 -15.76 -7.44
N VAL A 195 7.57 -14.59 -6.93
CA VAL A 195 7.87 -14.17 -5.55
C VAL A 195 6.58 -13.73 -4.85
N HIS A 196 6.21 -14.46 -3.79
CA HIS A 196 4.97 -14.22 -3.05
C HIS A 196 5.07 -13.05 -2.05
N GLY A 197 3.91 -12.70 -1.46
CA GLY A 197 3.77 -11.60 -0.50
C GLY A 197 3.76 -12.05 0.96
N THR A 198 3.48 -11.11 1.86
CA THR A 198 3.49 -11.29 3.32
C THR A 198 2.40 -12.25 3.82
N PHE A 199 2.71 -13.07 4.83
CA PHE A 199 1.79 -14.03 5.49
C PHE A 199 1.26 -15.18 4.62
N VAL A 200 1.71 -15.28 3.37
CA VAL A 200 1.28 -16.28 2.41
C VAL A 200 2.48 -16.98 1.81
N ASP A 201 2.25 -18.04 1.06
CA ASP A 201 3.25 -18.78 0.29
C ASP A 201 3.01 -18.62 -1.23
N THR A 202 3.84 -19.29 -2.05
CA THR A 202 3.69 -19.31 -3.51
C THR A 202 2.32 -19.84 -3.95
N VAL A 203 1.82 -20.91 -3.32
CA VAL A 203 0.56 -21.55 -3.73
C VAL A 203 -0.63 -20.64 -3.45
N SER A 204 -0.68 -20.05 -2.26
CA SER A 204 -1.74 -19.14 -1.84
C SER A 204 -1.77 -17.86 -2.68
N THR A 205 -0.60 -17.40 -3.15
CA THR A 205 -0.48 -16.21 -4.00
C THR A 205 -0.85 -16.50 -5.47
N PHE A 206 -0.23 -17.52 -6.06
CA PHE A 206 -0.29 -17.78 -7.51
C PHE A 206 -1.22 -18.93 -7.89
N GLY A 207 -1.78 -19.68 -6.94
CA GLY A 207 -2.62 -20.85 -7.22
C GLY A 207 -3.86 -20.55 -8.06
N LYS A 208 -4.44 -19.35 -7.92
CA LYS A 208 -5.56 -18.91 -8.79
C LYS A 208 -5.15 -18.75 -10.25
N LEU A 209 -3.89 -18.40 -10.55
CA LEU A 209 -3.36 -18.36 -11.92
C LEU A 209 -3.32 -19.77 -12.51
N TRP A 210 -2.89 -20.78 -11.75
CA TRP A 210 -2.90 -22.18 -12.20
C TRP A 210 -4.32 -22.74 -12.34
N GLY A 211 -5.17 -22.51 -11.35
CA GLY A 211 -6.51 -23.09 -11.30
C GLY A 211 -7.51 -22.46 -12.28
N LEU A 212 -7.40 -21.15 -12.52
CA LEU A 212 -8.37 -20.40 -13.33
C LEU A 212 -7.82 -20.05 -14.72
N HIS A 213 -6.51 -19.96 -14.89
CA HIS A 213 -5.85 -19.52 -16.13
C HIS A 213 -4.78 -20.51 -16.64
N PRO A 214 -5.08 -21.81 -16.78
CA PRO A 214 -4.08 -22.81 -17.14
C PRO A 214 -3.44 -22.54 -18.52
N GLN A 215 -4.17 -21.94 -19.47
CA GLN A 215 -3.62 -21.57 -20.78
C GLN A 215 -2.51 -20.50 -20.65
N SER A 216 -2.70 -19.52 -19.77
CA SER A 216 -1.72 -18.49 -19.46
C SER A 216 -0.46 -19.08 -18.82
N VAL A 217 -0.62 -20.05 -17.92
CA VAL A 217 0.51 -20.80 -17.34
C VAL A 217 1.28 -21.55 -18.43
N GLN A 218 0.58 -22.31 -19.27
CA GLN A 218 1.22 -23.05 -20.38
C GLN A 218 1.98 -22.11 -21.33
N GLN A 219 1.45 -20.91 -21.60
CA GLN A 219 2.14 -19.88 -22.39
C GLN A 219 3.45 -19.43 -21.72
N LEU A 220 3.44 -19.15 -20.41
CA LEU A 220 4.65 -18.78 -19.69
C LEU A 220 5.70 -19.90 -19.76
N PHE A 221 5.31 -21.14 -19.47
CA PHE A 221 6.23 -22.28 -19.54
C PHE A 221 6.81 -22.49 -20.93
N ARG A 222 6.01 -22.30 -21.99
CA ARG A 222 6.49 -22.37 -23.38
C ARG A 222 7.50 -21.25 -23.68
N PHE A 223 7.19 -20.01 -23.29
CA PHE A 223 8.07 -18.86 -23.52
C PHE A 223 9.42 -19.02 -22.80
N TYR A 224 9.39 -19.42 -21.53
CA TYR A 224 10.59 -19.65 -20.73
C TYR A 224 11.20 -21.04 -20.93
N GLY A 225 10.73 -21.86 -21.88
CA GLY A 225 11.22 -23.21 -22.13
C GLY A 225 11.35 -24.06 -20.86
N GLY A 226 10.35 -24.01 -19.97
CA GLY A 226 10.32 -24.73 -18.70
C GLY A 226 11.10 -24.11 -17.53
N ARG A 227 11.80 -22.98 -17.74
CA ARG A 227 12.62 -22.31 -16.71
C ARG A 227 11.79 -21.40 -15.81
N VAL A 228 10.81 -21.97 -15.13
CA VAL A 228 9.89 -21.27 -14.23
C VAL A 228 10.07 -21.78 -12.80
N TYR A 229 10.35 -20.86 -11.90
CA TYR A 229 10.69 -21.14 -10.50
C TYR A 229 9.85 -20.28 -9.56
N ALA A 230 9.83 -20.66 -8.28
CA ALA A 230 9.33 -19.83 -7.21
C ALA A 230 10.37 -19.64 -6.12
N LEU A 231 10.31 -18.49 -5.45
CA LEU A 231 11.00 -18.23 -4.19
C LEU A 231 9.99 -18.29 -3.04
N ASP A 232 9.97 -19.40 -2.32
CA ASP A 232 9.30 -19.49 -1.02
C ASP A 232 10.22 -18.94 0.06
N HIS A 233 9.75 -17.98 0.86
CA HIS A 233 10.60 -17.24 1.78
C HIS A 233 9.85 -16.69 3.01
N PRO A 234 10.48 -16.66 4.18
CA PRO A 234 9.96 -15.98 5.37
C PRO A 234 9.68 -14.50 5.11
N THR A 235 8.56 -13.99 5.58
CA THR A 235 8.08 -12.64 5.23
C THR A 235 7.94 -11.70 6.41
N ILE A 236 8.01 -12.21 7.63
CA ILE A 236 7.80 -11.44 8.86
C ILE A 236 9.14 -11.11 9.52
N GLY A 237 9.91 -12.13 9.89
CA GLY A 237 11.19 -11.98 10.59
C GLY A 237 12.38 -11.69 9.67
N GLN A 238 12.32 -12.10 8.40
CA GLN A 238 13.42 -11.88 7.45
C GLN A 238 13.21 -10.63 6.60
N SER A 239 14.31 -9.89 6.37
CA SER A 239 14.30 -8.72 5.49
C SER A 239 14.21 -9.12 4.00
N PRO A 240 13.81 -8.19 3.12
CA PRO A 240 13.91 -8.42 1.68
C PRO A 240 15.34 -8.70 1.19
N PHE A 241 16.39 -8.22 1.88
CA PHE A 241 17.78 -8.54 1.57
C PHE A 241 18.08 -10.04 1.81
N ALA A 242 17.67 -10.58 2.95
CA ALA A 242 17.85 -12.00 3.28
C ALA A 242 17.07 -12.91 2.31
N ASN A 243 15.85 -12.52 1.94
CA ASN A 243 15.05 -13.28 0.96
C ASN A 243 15.69 -13.25 -0.43
N ALA A 244 16.15 -12.06 -0.87
CA ALA A 244 16.88 -11.93 -2.13
C ALA A 244 18.17 -12.77 -2.13
N LEU A 245 18.91 -12.78 -1.01
CA LEU A 245 20.12 -13.60 -0.85
C LEU A 245 19.82 -15.09 -0.97
N THR A 246 18.70 -15.56 -0.41
CA THR A 246 18.23 -16.94 -0.56
C THR A 246 18.07 -17.32 -2.04
N LEU A 247 17.48 -16.44 -2.86
CA LEU A 247 17.36 -16.67 -4.29
C LEU A 247 18.74 -16.67 -4.98
N VAL A 248 19.54 -15.63 -4.76
CA VAL A 248 20.85 -15.46 -5.43
C VAL A 248 21.77 -16.64 -5.16
N GLN A 249 21.77 -17.17 -3.94
CA GLN A 249 22.62 -18.31 -3.56
C GLN A 249 22.31 -19.61 -4.34
N THR A 250 21.11 -19.75 -4.89
CA THR A 250 20.71 -20.93 -5.67
C THR A 250 20.87 -20.74 -7.18
N LEU A 251 21.07 -19.51 -7.66
CA LEU A 251 21.11 -19.19 -9.10
C LEU A 251 22.47 -19.48 -9.76
N PRO A 252 22.50 -19.92 -11.03
CA PRO A 252 23.77 -20.11 -11.74
C PRO A 252 24.48 -18.77 -12.04
N VAL A 253 25.79 -18.82 -12.32
CA VAL A 253 26.56 -17.66 -12.78
C VAL A 253 26.02 -17.18 -14.13
N GLY A 254 25.92 -15.86 -14.30
CA GLY A 254 25.37 -15.21 -15.50
C GLY A 254 23.85 -15.32 -15.61
N ALA A 255 23.15 -15.67 -14.53
CA ALA A 255 21.69 -15.81 -14.56
C ALA A 255 21.01 -14.48 -14.90
N ARG A 256 20.10 -14.54 -15.87
CA ARG A 256 19.24 -13.44 -16.29
C ARG A 256 17.82 -13.66 -15.78
N LEU A 257 17.30 -12.73 -15.00
CA LEU A 257 16.04 -12.90 -14.29
C LEU A 257 14.92 -12.08 -14.91
N HIS A 258 13.79 -12.76 -15.12
CA HIS A 258 12.48 -12.16 -15.22
C HIS A 258 11.73 -12.47 -13.93
N LEU A 259 11.16 -11.46 -13.28
CA LEU A 259 10.51 -11.59 -11.98
C LEU A 259 9.03 -11.26 -12.13
N VAL A 260 8.17 -12.08 -11.55
CA VAL A 260 6.79 -11.69 -11.26
C VAL A 260 6.56 -11.77 -9.77
N THR A 261 6.11 -10.67 -9.18
CA THR A 261 6.05 -10.54 -7.73
C THR A 261 4.69 -10.04 -7.29
N HIS A 262 4.29 -10.42 -6.08
CA HIS A 262 3.10 -9.90 -5.44
C HIS A 262 3.43 -9.20 -4.13
N SER A 263 2.80 -8.05 -3.86
CA SER A 263 2.88 -7.37 -2.56
C SER A 263 4.34 -7.12 -2.13
N ARG A 264 4.70 -7.42 -0.87
CA ARG A 264 6.07 -7.35 -0.34
C ARG A 264 7.11 -8.06 -1.20
N GLY A 265 6.75 -9.12 -1.93
CA GLY A 265 7.67 -9.79 -2.86
C GLY A 265 8.26 -8.84 -3.91
N GLY A 266 7.55 -7.76 -4.24
CA GLY A 266 8.08 -6.71 -5.11
C GLY A 266 9.25 -5.93 -4.51
N LEU A 267 9.33 -5.80 -3.18
CA LEU A 267 10.50 -5.21 -2.51
C LEU A 267 11.74 -6.09 -2.64
N VAL A 268 11.56 -7.42 -2.63
CA VAL A 268 12.64 -8.38 -2.90
C VAL A 268 13.18 -8.18 -4.33
N ALA A 269 12.28 -8.01 -5.30
CA ALA A 269 12.67 -7.73 -6.69
C ALA A 269 13.35 -6.37 -6.87
N GLU A 270 12.91 -5.32 -6.18
CA GLU A 270 13.55 -3.99 -6.25
C GLU A 270 14.97 -4.01 -5.68
N VAL A 271 15.17 -4.69 -4.55
CA VAL A 271 16.51 -4.88 -3.95
C VAL A 271 17.43 -5.61 -4.92
N LEU A 272 16.95 -6.72 -5.51
CA LEU A 272 17.70 -7.49 -6.50
C LEU A 272 18.05 -6.64 -7.73
N ALA A 273 17.08 -5.92 -8.29
CA ALA A 273 17.29 -5.10 -9.47
C ALA A 273 18.33 -4.01 -9.21
N ARG A 274 18.21 -3.28 -8.09
CA ARG A 274 19.14 -2.22 -7.71
C ARG A 274 20.56 -2.75 -7.58
N LEU A 275 20.76 -3.82 -6.83
CA LEU A 275 22.11 -4.37 -6.60
C LEU A 275 22.68 -5.06 -7.83
N ALA A 276 21.85 -5.67 -8.69
CA ALA A 276 22.29 -6.21 -9.98
C ALA A 276 22.79 -5.11 -10.93
N ALA A 277 22.31 -3.88 -10.79
CA ALA A 277 22.81 -2.73 -11.55
C ALA A 277 24.01 -2.05 -10.89
N GLN A 278 23.97 -1.80 -9.57
CA GLN A 278 25.04 -1.10 -8.84
C GLN A 278 26.29 -1.96 -8.64
N ARG A 279 26.13 -3.29 -8.54
CA ARG A 279 27.16 -4.32 -8.28
C ARG A 279 27.94 -4.20 -6.96
N THR A 280 28.02 -3.01 -6.37
CA THR A 280 28.74 -2.71 -5.14
C THR A 280 27.86 -1.86 -4.21
N VAL A 281 28.17 -1.89 -2.92
CA VAL A 281 27.49 -1.12 -1.87
C VAL A 281 28.52 -0.22 -1.21
N GLY A 282 28.24 1.08 -1.16
CA GLY A 282 29.12 2.08 -0.55
C GLY A 282 28.64 2.58 0.81
N GLU A 283 29.39 3.49 1.43
CA GLU A 283 29.01 4.14 2.69
C GLU A 283 27.65 4.85 2.59
N ALA A 284 27.34 5.47 1.45
CA ALA A 284 26.07 6.15 1.22
C ALA A 284 24.86 5.20 1.25
N ASP A 285 25.02 3.95 0.80
CA ASP A 285 23.97 2.93 0.89
C ASP A 285 23.79 2.46 2.33
N LEU A 286 24.90 2.25 3.04
CA LEU A 286 24.90 1.79 4.43
C LEU A 286 24.34 2.85 5.40
N ALA A 287 24.48 4.14 5.06
CA ALA A 287 24.02 5.26 5.88
C ALA A 287 22.49 5.31 6.07
N PHE A 288 21.69 4.72 5.15
CA PHE A 288 20.24 4.59 5.35
C PHE A 288 19.91 3.69 6.55
N PHE A 289 20.78 2.73 6.84
CA PHE A 289 20.61 1.69 7.84
C PHE A 289 21.51 1.97 9.03
N ASP A 290 21.50 3.18 9.61
CA ASP A 290 22.40 3.57 10.71
C ASP A 290 21.92 3.09 12.09
N GLY A 291 22.87 2.83 13.01
CA GLY A 291 22.62 2.38 14.37
C GLY A 291 22.57 0.87 14.55
N ASP A 292 22.63 0.41 15.81
CA ASP A 292 22.79 -1.03 16.14
C ASP A 292 21.59 -1.87 15.70
N ALA A 293 20.38 -1.30 15.70
CA ALA A 293 19.16 -1.97 15.29
C ALA A 293 19.18 -2.48 13.84
N TYR A 294 20.00 -1.87 12.97
CA TYR A 294 20.09 -2.24 11.55
C TYR A 294 21.40 -2.96 11.18
N ALA A 295 22.22 -3.35 12.17
CA ALA A 295 23.48 -4.06 11.91
C ALA A 295 23.28 -5.35 11.08
N GLY A 296 22.20 -6.10 11.37
CA GLY A 296 21.84 -7.29 10.59
C GLY A 296 21.51 -6.95 9.13
N GLN A 297 20.71 -5.91 8.87
CA GLN A 297 20.35 -5.49 7.52
C GLN A 297 21.56 -4.97 6.73
N ARG A 298 22.51 -4.27 7.38
CA ARG A 298 23.78 -3.86 6.74
C ARG A 298 24.59 -5.08 6.30
N ALA A 299 24.71 -6.10 7.16
CA ALA A 299 25.42 -7.33 6.83
C ALA A 299 24.73 -8.10 5.69
N GLU A 300 23.40 -8.19 5.71
CA GLU A 300 22.61 -8.82 4.64
C GLU A 300 22.77 -8.10 3.30
N LEU A 301 22.71 -6.75 3.30
CA LEU A 301 22.93 -5.92 2.12
C LEU A 301 24.32 -6.14 1.52
N GLN A 302 25.36 -6.16 2.35
CA GLN A 302 26.74 -6.44 1.91
C GLN A 302 26.89 -7.86 1.36
N ALA A 303 26.34 -8.87 2.05
CA ALA A 303 26.38 -10.26 1.61
C ALA A 303 25.65 -10.46 0.28
N LEU A 304 24.49 -9.81 0.11
CA LEU A 304 23.73 -9.85 -1.13
C LEU A 304 24.49 -9.22 -2.30
N ALA A 305 25.09 -8.04 -2.09
CA ALA A 305 25.90 -7.39 -3.12
C ALA A 305 27.08 -8.27 -3.56
N ALA A 306 27.81 -8.85 -2.60
CA ALA A 306 28.90 -9.77 -2.88
C ALA A 306 28.42 -11.01 -3.65
N ALA A 307 27.28 -11.59 -3.28
CA ALA A 307 26.72 -12.76 -3.96
C ALA A 307 26.26 -12.43 -5.39
N ILE A 308 25.65 -11.26 -5.61
CA ILE A 308 25.24 -10.78 -6.93
C ILE A 308 26.46 -10.56 -7.83
N GLN A 309 27.51 -9.94 -7.31
CA GLN A 309 28.75 -9.70 -8.04
C GLN A 309 29.43 -11.02 -8.42
N ALA A 310 29.57 -11.95 -7.47
CA ALA A 310 30.21 -13.23 -7.69
C ALA A 310 29.49 -14.10 -8.75
N ARG A 311 28.18 -13.90 -8.93
CA ARG A 311 27.37 -14.65 -9.88
C ARG A 311 27.07 -13.89 -11.16
N ASP A 312 27.57 -12.66 -11.31
CA ASP A 312 27.26 -11.81 -12.45
C ASP A 312 25.75 -11.77 -12.78
N LEU A 313 24.93 -11.50 -11.76
CA LEU A 313 23.48 -11.57 -11.89
C LEU A 313 22.95 -10.38 -12.70
N HIS A 314 21.95 -10.65 -13.54
CA HIS A 314 21.20 -9.61 -14.26
C HIS A 314 19.70 -9.72 -13.97
N VAL A 315 19.06 -8.57 -13.75
CA VAL A 315 17.60 -8.47 -13.67
C VAL A 315 17.12 -7.70 -14.90
N ASP A 316 16.51 -8.41 -15.83
CA ASP A 316 16.11 -7.83 -17.11
C ASP A 316 14.71 -7.23 -17.06
N ARG A 317 13.81 -7.88 -16.32
CA ARG A 317 12.39 -7.56 -16.37
C ARG A 317 11.71 -7.86 -15.04
N VAL A 318 10.96 -6.90 -14.52
CA VAL A 318 10.16 -7.06 -13.31
C VAL A 318 8.71 -6.71 -13.61
N VAL A 319 7.81 -7.70 -13.46
CA VAL A 319 6.36 -7.48 -13.40
C VAL A 319 5.94 -7.46 -11.94
N ARG A 320 5.63 -6.27 -11.43
CA ARG A 320 5.38 -6.03 -10.02
C ARG A 320 3.89 -5.80 -9.78
N VAL A 321 3.25 -6.71 -9.06
CA VAL A 321 1.81 -6.65 -8.77
C VAL A 321 1.59 -6.18 -7.33
N ALA A 322 0.90 -5.06 -7.17
CA ALA A 322 0.48 -4.53 -5.86
C ALA A 322 1.59 -4.37 -4.79
N CYS A 323 2.82 -4.09 -5.21
CA CYS A 323 3.93 -3.92 -4.27
C CYS A 323 3.79 -2.61 -3.47
N PRO A 324 3.98 -2.60 -2.15
CA PRO A 324 4.07 -1.36 -1.38
C PRO A 324 5.45 -0.70 -1.57
N ALA A 325 5.79 -0.29 -2.80
CA ALA A 325 7.11 0.24 -3.15
C ALA A 325 7.44 1.56 -2.44
N ARG A 326 6.42 2.30 -1.99
CA ARG A 326 6.54 3.47 -1.10
C ARG A 326 6.00 3.21 0.31
N GLY A 327 5.90 1.93 0.69
CA GLY A 327 5.30 1.46 1.92
C GLY A 327 3.77 1.52 1.96
N THR A 328 3.21 0.94 3.02
CA THR A 328 1.78 1.00 3.35
C THR A 328 1.60 1.44 4.79
N LEU A 329 0.65 2.34 4.99
CA LEU A 329 0.34 2.92 6.30
C LEU A 329 -0.37 1.96 7.24
N LEU A 330 -0.88 0.86 6.71
CA LEU A 330 -1.44 -0.18 7.56
C LEU A 330 -0.35 -0.86 8.40
N ALA A 331 0.90 -0.86 7.90
CA ALA A 331 2.04 -1.38 8.66
C ALA A 331 2.56 -0.40 9.72
N SER A 332 2.15 0.87 9.74
CA SER A 332 2.65 1.88 10.68
C SER A 332 1.70 2.06 11.87
N GLN A 333 2.20 1.78 13.08
CA GLN A 333 1.62 2.13 14.39
C GLN A 333 0.43 1.31 14.95
N ARG A 334 -0.37 0.61 14.13
CA ARG A 334 -1.49 -0.24 14.60
C ARG A 334 -1.49 -1.60 13.92
N LEU A 335 -0.43 -2.39 14.17
CA LEU A 335 -0.24 -3.70 13.55
C LEU A 335 -1.41 -4.66 13.86
N ASP A 336 -1.97 -4.57 15.07
CA ASP A 336 -3.15 -5.32 15.52
C ASP A 336 -4.40 -5.03 14.66
N ALA A 337 -4.68 -3.76 14.40
CA ALA A 337 -5.77 -3.35 13.52
C ALA A 337 -5.53 -3.80 12.07
N TYR A 338 -4.31 -3.66 11.57
CA TYR A 338 -3.96 -4.13 10.22
C TYR A 338 -4.15 -5.62 10.06
N LEU A 339 -3.62 -6.42 10.99
CA LEU A 339 -3.75 -7.88 10.94
C LEU A 339 -5.22 -8.33 11.04
N SER A 340 -6.05 -7.57 11.76
CA SER A 340 -7.50 -7.80 11.80
C SER A 340 -8.17 -7.55 10.45
N VAL A 341 -7.81 -6.46 9.76
CA VAL A 341 -8.27 -6.16 8.40
C VAL A 341 -7.74 -7.20 7.40
N LEU A 342 -6.47 -7.60 7.52
CA LEU A 342 -5.86 -8.62 6.69
C LEU A 342 -6.60 -9.96 6.83
N LYS A 343 -6.82 -10.42 8.07
CA LYS A 343 -7.61 -11.62 8.38
C LYS A 343 -8.97 -11.58 7.68
N TRP A 344 -9.71 -10.50 7.87
CA TRP A 344 -11.04 -10.34 7.25
C TRP A 344 -10.97 -10.33 5.72
N SER A 345 -9.94 -9.72 5.14
CA SER A 345 -9.76 -9.67 3.69
C SER A 345 -9.46 -11.04 3.10
N LEU A 346 -8.69 -11.88 3.82
CA LEU A 346 -8.48 -13.29 3.47
C LEU A 346 -9.81 -14.06 3.49
N GLU A 347 -10.64 -13.86 4.52
CA GLU A 347 -11.97 -14.49 4.64
C GLU A 347 -12.89 -14.08 3.47
N LEU A 348 -12.93 -12.78 3.13
CA LEU A 348 -13.68 -12.28 1.98
C LEU A 348 -13.18 -12.84 0.64
N ALA A 349 -11.88 -13.08 0.53
CA ALA A 349 -11.26 -13.66 -0.66
C ALA A 349 -11.43 -15.20 -0.74
N GLY A 350 -12.08 -15.82 0.25
CA GLY A 350 -12.25 -17.27 0.36
C GLY A 350 -10.93 -18.01 0.65
N LEU A 351 -9.93 -17.31 1.18
CA LEU A 351 -8.64 -17.89 1.55
C LEU A 351 -8.68 -18.37 3.02
N PRO A 352 -8.07 -19.53 3.33
CA PRO A 352 -8.05 -20.03 4.70
C PRO A 352 -7.22 -19.10 5.59
N VAL A 353 -7.78 -18.69 6.73
CA VAL A 353 -7.02 -18.02 7.79
C VAL A 353 -6.33 -19.10 8.62
N LEU A 354 -5.00 -19.15 8.51
CA LEU A 354 -4.21 -20.17 9.18
C LEU A 354 -4.15 -19.92 10.70
N PRO A 355 -4.14 -20.97 11.54
CA PRO A 355 -4.05 -20.83 12.99
C PRO A 355 -2.84 -20.00 13.45
N GLU A 356 -1.70 -20.12 12.76
CA GLU A 356 -0.50 -19.35 13.10
C GLU A 356 -0.68 -17.84 12.89
N LEU A 357 -1.50 -17.41 11.91
CA LEU A 357 -1.84 -16.01 11.72
C LEU A 357 -2.74 -15.49 12.86
N LEU A 358 -3.66 -16.31 13.35
CA LEU A 358 -4.51 -15.96 14.49
C LEU A 358 -3.69 -15.84 15.78
N ASP A 359 -2.79 -16.79 16.04
CA ASP A 359 -1.88 -16.76 17.18
C ASP A 359 -0.95 -15.53 17.10
N PHE A 360 -0.45 -15.21 15.90
CA PHE A 360 0.37 -14.02 15.67
C PHE A 360 -0.41 -12.72 15.90
N LEU A 361 -1.61 -12.57 15.32
CA LEU A 361 -2.49 -11.41 15.56
C LEU A 361 -2.78 -11.24 17.06
N THR A 362 -3.08 -12.34 17.75
CA THR A 362 -3.38 -12.33 19.18
C THR A 362 -2.18 -11.85 19.99
N GLU A 363 -0.98 -12.35 19.69
CA GLU A 363 0.23 -11.96 20.41
C GLU A 363 0.67 -10.52 20.10
N VAL A 364 0.51 -10.07 18.84
CA VAL A 364 0.70 -8.67 18.45
C VAL A 364 -0.22 -7.76 19.25
N ALA A 365 -1.52 -8.09 19.30
CA ALA A 365 -2.51 -7.32 20.03
C ALA A 365 -2.21 -7.34 21.54
N ARG A 366 -1.84 -8.48 22.11
CA ARG A 366 -1.52 -8.61 23.55
C ARG A 366 -0.29 -7.79 23.94
N ARG A 367 0.78 -7.81 23.14
CA ARG A 367 2.03 -7.08 23.43
C ARG A 367 2.01 -5.62 23.02
N ARG A 368 1.01 -5.19 22.23
CA ARG A 368 1.07 -3.95 21.47
C ARG A 368 2.35 -3.88 20.63
N ALA A 369 2.64 -4.97 19.92
CA ALA A 369 3.94 -5.17 19.29
C ALA A 369 4.26 -4.10 18.23
N ASP A 370 5.51 -3.63 18.24
CA ASP A 370 6.02 -2.68 17.26
C ASP A 370 6.45 -3.42 15.96
N PRO A 371 5.81 -3.13 14.81
CA PRO A 371 6.19 -3.74 13.53
C PRO A 371 7.61 -3.40 13.07
N ALA A 372 8.21 -2.31 13.57
CA ALA A 372 9.58 -1.92 13.24
C ALA A 372 10.63 -2.93 13.75
N LEU A 373 10.28 -3.75 14.74
CA LEU A 373 11.16 -4.78 15.28
C LEU A 373 11.30 -5.99 14.36
N LEU A 374 10.38 -6.18 13.41
CA LEU A 374 10.36 -7.33 12.51
C LEU A 374 10.82 -6.90 11.11
N PRO A 375 12.06 -7.22 10.69
CA PRO A 375 12.64 -6.71 9.44
C PRO A 375 11.77 -6.91 8.19
N GLY A 376 11.01 -8.00 8.12
CA GLY A 376 10.12 -8.30 7.00
C GLY A 376 8.87 -7.42 6.97
N LEU A 377 8.30 -7.06 8.13
CA LEU A 377 7.19 -6.11 8.22
C LEU A 377 7.68 -4.66 8.15
N ALA A 378 8.77 -4.34 8.83
CA ALA A 378 9.40 -3.02 8.85
C ALA A 378 9.71 -2.52 7.44
N ALA A 379 10.10 -3.43 6.53
CA ALA A 379 10.34 -3.15 5.12
C ALA A 379 9.16 -2.52 4.37
N MET A 380 7.93 -2.65 4.87
CA MET A 380 6.72 -2.09 4.26
C MET A 380 6.28 -0.78 4.92
N ILE A 381 6.99 -0.28 5.93
CA ILE A 381 6.68 1.01 6.56
C ILE A 381 7.20 2.14 5.66
N PRO A 382 6.39 3.16 5.31
CA PRO A 382 6.75 4.22 4.36
C PRO A 382 8.08 4.92 4.67
N ASP A 383 8.34 5.22 5.93
CA ASP A 383 9.55 5.93 6.36
C ASP A 383 10.69 4.98 6.76
N SER A 384 10.59 3.68 6.47
CA SER A 384 11.66 2.74 6.79
C SER A 384 12.93 3.00 5.97
N PRO A 385 14.13 2.69 6.52
CA PRO A 385 15.39 2.74 5.79
C PRO A 385 15.35 2.09 4.40
N LEU A 386 14.71 0.92 4.28
CA LEU A 386 14.61 0.22 3.00
C LEU A 386 13.81 1.00 1.96
N VAL A 387 12.64 1.53 2.33
CA VAL A 387 11.79 2.28 1.40
C VAL A 387 12.48 3.58 0.97
N GLN A 388 13.11 4.29 1.92
CA GLN A 388 13.90 5.48 1.61
C GLN A 388 15.07 5.16 0.69
N TRP A 389 15.83 4.09 0.98
CA TRP A 389 16.92 3.63 0.15
C TRP A 389 16.41 3.36 -1.27
N LEU A 390 15.43 2.48 -1.45
CA LEU A 390 14.88 2.10 -2.77
C LEU A 390 14.37 3.28 -3.61
N ASN A 391 13.82 4.32 -2.99
CA ASN A 391 13.27 5.48 -3.68
C ASN A 391 14.24 6.68 -3.74
N GLY A 392 15.41 6.59 -3.11
CA GLY A 392 16.40 7.67 -3.03
C GLY A 392 17.49 7.61 -4.11
N ILE A 393 17.39 6.70 -5.08
CA ILE A 393 18.32 6.60 -6.21
C ILE A 393 17.81 7.44 -7.38
N ASP A 394 18.62 8.40 -7.81
CA ASP A 394 18.28 9.29 -8.93
C ASP A 394 18.59 8.65 -10.29
N ASP A 395 19.68 7.88 -10.38
CA ASP A 395 20.11 7.25 -11.62
C ASP A 395 19.22 6.06 -12.00
N ALA A 396 18.90 5.97 -13.30
CA ALA A 396 18.16 4.85 -13.83
C ALA A 396 19.01 3.59 -13.84
N ILE A 397 18.48 2.52 -13.25
CA ILE A 397 19.12 1.21 -13.20
C ILE A 397 18.73 0.35 -14.40
N ALA A 398 19.55 -0.65 -14.74
CA ALA A 398 19.28 -1.57 -15.85
C ALA A 398 17.96 -2.35 -15.67
N GLY A 399 17.39 -2.80 -16.80
CA GLY A 399 16.17 -3.61 -16.86
C GLY A 399 14.90 -2.80 -17.07
N GLU A 400 13.77 -3.51 -17.13
CA GLU A 400 12.42 -2.99 -17.37
C GLU A 400 11.52 -3.20 -16.14
N LEU A 401 10.66 -2.23 -15.83
CA LEU A 401 9.64 -2.35 -14.78
C LEU A 401 8.23 -2.22 -15.38
N ARG A 402 7.37 -3.17 -15.03
CA ARG A 402 5.95 -3.16 -15.39
C ARG A 402 5.11 -3.36 -14.14
N VAL A 403 4.41 -2.32 -13.71
CA VAL A 403 3.59 -2.31 -12.50
C VAL A 403 2.15 -2.68 -12.84
N VAL A 404 1.60 -3.68 -12.17
CA VAL A 404 0.15 -3.93 -12.14
C VAL A 404 -0.37 -3.38 -10.83
N ALA A 405 -1.04 -2.24 -10.91
CA ALA A 405 -1.66 -1.56 -9.79
C ALA A 405 -3.18 -1.81 -9.78
N GLY A 406 -3.79 -1.72 -8.61
CA GLY A 406 -5.22 -1.90 -8.45
C GLY A 406 -5.85 -0.89 -7.51
N ASP A 407 -7.14 -0.65 -7.74
CA ASP A 407 -7.99 0.20 -6.93
C ASP A 407 -9.39 -0.44 -6.80
N LEU A 408 -9.78 -0.74 -5.56
CA LEU A 408 -11.08 -1.31 -5.25
C LEU A 408 -12.18 -0.26 -5.34
N GLN A 409 -13.08 -0.42 -6.31
CA GLN A 409 -14.24 0.46 -6.49
C GLN A 409 -15.56 -0.26 -6.17
N GLY A 410 -16.30 0.24 -5.18
CA GLY A 410 -17.59 -0.31 -4.78
C GLY A 410 -17.93 -0.05 -3.31
N ASP A 411 -19.24 -0.04 -2.99
CA ASP A 411 -19.76 0.53 -1.74
C ASP A 411 -19.70 -0.40 -0.52
N SER A 412 -19.64 -1.72 -0.70
CA SER A 412 -19.89 -2.66 0.43
C SER A 412 -18.68 -2.96 1.30
N VAL A 413 -17.47 -3.04 0.75
CA VAL A 413 -16.22 -3.39 1.48
C VAL A 413 -15.31 -2.17 1.64
N GLY A 414 -15.21 -1.34 0.59
CA GLY A 414 -14.43 -0.11 0.60
C GLY A 414 -14.94 0.92 1.62
N SER A 415 -16.25 0.99 1.86
CA SER A 415 -16.84 1.89 2.85
C SER A 415 -16.39 1.55 4.29
N TRP A 416 -16.22 0.27 4.62
CA TRP A 416 -15.75 -0.16 5.96
C TRP A 416 -14.30 0.21 6.22
N LEU A 417 -13.41 -0.11 5.28
CA LEU A 417 -11.99 0.23 5.41
C LEU A 417 -11.77 1.75 5.48
N LYS A 418 -12.53 2.51 4.69
CA LYS A 418 -12.56 3.99 4.74
C LYS A 418 -13.00 4.54 6.09
N THR A 419 -13.77 3.77 6.87
CA THR A 419 -14.34 4.24 8.14
C THR A 419 -13.49 3.87 9.37
N LEU A 420 -12.61 2.86 9.29
CA LEU A 420 -11.85 2.35 10.45
C LEU A 420 -10.60 3.15 10.83
N LEU A 421 -10.06 3.91 9.89
CA LEU A 421 -8.75 4.53 10.04
C LEU A 421 -8.93 6.04 10.16
N ALA A 422 -8.76 6.53 11.40
CA ALA A 422 -9.03 7.91 11.81
C ALA A 422 -8.19 8.97 11.08
N ASP A 423 -7.06 8.57 10.46
CA ASP A 423 -6.23 9.51 9.72
C ASP A 423 -6.74 9.68 8.28
N ALA A 424 -7.05 10.92 7.93
CA ALA A 424 -7.43 11.34 6.58
C ALA A 424 -6.39 10.98 5.49
N TYR A 425 -5.21 10.48 5.86
CA TYR A 425 -4.17 10.00 4.95
C TYR A 425 -4.44 8.58 4.40
N TYR A 426 -5.29 7.78 5.05
CA TYR A 426 -5.72 6.44 4.61
C TYR A 426 -6.71 6.46 3.42
N TRP A 427 -7.14 7.64 2.99
CA TRP A 427 -8.35 7.88 2.19
C TRP A 427 -8.05 8.01 0.70
N THR A 428 -7.17 7.15 0.19
CA THR A 428 -6.80 7.12 -1.22
C THR A 428 -7.16 5.78 -1.83
N ASP A 429 -7.30 5.76 -3.15
CA ASP A 429 -7.38 4.55 -3.97
C ASP A 429 -6.43 3.47 -3.42
N ASN A 430 -6.96 2.28 -3.21
CA ASN A 430 -6.24 1.16 -2.61
C ASN A 430 -6.92 -0.18 -2.95
N ASP A 431 -6.18 -1.27 -2.78
CA ASP A 431 -6.67 -2.62 -3.03
C ASP A 431 -7.04 -3.40 -1.75
N ILE A 432 -7.43 -2.68 -0.69
CA ILE A 432 -7.65 -3.12 0.71
C ILE A 432 -6.37 -3.13 1.56
N VAL A 433 -5.20 -3.40 0.97
CA VAL A 433 -3.95 -3.62 1.73
C VAL A 433 -2.90 -2.54 1.43
N VAL A 434 -2.79 -2.14 0.16
CA VAL A 434 -1.78 -1.20 -0.32
C VAL A 434 -2.47 -0.03 -0.99
N GLN A 435 -2.05 1.19 -0.65
CA GLN A 435 -2.52 2.38 -1.37
C GLN A 435 -2.00 2.33 -2.81
N THR A 436 -2.87 2.56 -3.80
CA THR A 436 -2.55 2.49 -5.23
C THR A 436 -1.36 3.38 -5.59
N ARG A 437 -1.32 4.61 -5.06
CA ARG A 437 -0.18 5.54 -5.23
C ARG A 437 1.16 4.97 -4.74
N SER A 438 1.15 4.09 -3.73
CA SER A 438 2.37 3.47 -3.21
C SER A 438 2.91 2.36 -4.13
N MET A 439 2.13 1.91 -5.12
CA MET A 439 2.49 0.81 -6.01
C MET A 439 3.46 1.19 -7.12
N TYR A 440 3.64 2.48 -7.40
CA TYR A 440 4.38 2.96 -8.57
C TYR A 440 5.88 3.18 -8.34
N GLY A 441 6.32 3.47 -7.10
CA GLY A 441 7.69 3.91 -6.80
C GLY A 441 8.79 2.84 -6.95
N GLY A 442 9.94 3.06 -6.33
CA GLY A 442 11.14 2.23 -6.48
C GLY A 442 12.22 2.91 -7.33
N ALA A 443 13.20 2.14 -7.80
CA ALA A 443 14.33 2.70 -8.55
C ALA A 443 13.95 2.95 -10.03
N PRO A 444 14.33 4.08 -10.65
CA PRO A 444 14.04 4.33 -12.07
C PRO A 444 14.70 3.27 -12.97
N ARG A 445 14.12 2.99 -14.15
CA ARG A 445 14.60 1.93 -15.06
C ARG A 445 15.04 2.49 -16.41
N ALA A 446 16.23 2.12 -16.86
CA ALA A 446 16.79 2.50 -18.15
C ALA A 446 15.99 1.89 -19.32
N GLY A 447 15.46 0.67 -19.15
CA GLY A 447 14.53 0.04 -20.10
C GLY A 447 13.10 0.58 -20.03
N GLY A 448 12.85 1.56 -19.16
CA GLY A 448 11.53 2.16 -18.95
C GLY A 448 10.75 1.52 -17.80
N ALA A 449 9.85 2.33 -17.25
CA ALA A 449 8.89 1.92 -16.23
C ALA A 449 7.47 2.26 -16.69
N SER A 450 6.61 1.25 -16.71
CA SER A 450 5.21 1.39 -17.15
C SER A 450 4.26 0.77 -16.13
N PHE A 451 3.00 1.12 -16.22
CA PHE A 451 1.96 0.57 -15.37
C PHE A 451 0.68 0.24 -16.14
N LEU A 452 -0.08 -0.71 -15.58
CA LEU A 452 -1.49 -0.90 -15.83
C LEU A 452 -2.22 -0.72 -14.50
N LEU A 453 -3.27 0.11 -14.50
CA LEU A 453 -4.19 0.25 -13.38
C LEU A 453 -5.47 -0.53 -13.71
N ASP A 454 -5.81 -1.48 -12.83
CA ASP A 454 -7.11 -2.16 -12.82
C ASP A 454 -8.01 -1.52 -11.77
N GLN A 455 -9.29 -1.35 -12.09
CA GLN A 455 -10.25 -0.69 -11.21
C GLN A 455 -11.58 -1.42 -11.23
N GLY A 456 -12.16 -1.67 -10.05
CA GLY A 456 -13.47 -2.30 -9.94
C GLY A 456 -13.69 -3.05 -8.64
N GLY A 457 -14.92 -3.52 -8.41
CA GLY A 457 -15.33 -4.16 -7.15
C GLY A 457 -14.69 -5.51 -6.85
N LYS A 458 -13.94 -6.07 -7.80
CA LYS A 458 -13.18 -7.33 -7.65
C LYS A 458 -11.66 -7.10 -7.63
N VAL A 459 -11.21 -5.85 -7.71
CA VAL A 459 -9.79 -5.49 -7.70
C VAL A 459 -9.33 -5.35 -6.26
N THR A 460 -9.08 -6.49 -5.65
CA THR A 460 -8.58 -6.60 -4.28
C THR A 460 -7.16 -7.17 -4.31
N HIS A 461 -6.42 -6.95 -3.23
CA HIS A 461 -5.07 -7.50 -3.03
C HIS A 461 -4.95 -9.02 -3.30
N PHE A 462 -6.04 -9.78 -3.17
CA PHE A 462 -6.03 -11.25 -3.28
C PHE A 462 -6.57 -11.83 -4.61
N ASN A 463 -6.93 -10.96 -5.57
CA ASN A 463 -7.61 -11.37 -6.80
C ASN A 463 -6.88 -11.00 -8.10
N TYR A 464 -5.70 -10.38 -8.06
CA TYR A 464 -4.92 -10.05 -9.27
C TYR A 464 -4.60 -11.28 -10.14
N PHE A 465 -4.37 -12.44 -9.54
CA PHE A 465 -4.11 -13.68 -10.29
C PHE A 465 -5.37 -14.47 -10.65
N ALA A 466 -6.54 -13.94 -10.31
CA ALA A 466 -7.85 -14.48 -10.70
C ALA A 466 -8.52 -13.63 -11.80
N ASN A 467 -8.31 -12.32 -11.78
CA ASN A 467 -8.92 -11.41 -12.74
C ASN A 467 -8.22 -11.53 -14.10
N GLN A 468 -8.99 -11.75 -15.18
CA GLN A 468 -8.45 -11.95 -16.53
C GLN A 468 -7.56 -10.79 -16.97
N ARG A 469 -8.00 -9.54 -16.77
CA ARG A 469 -7.28 -8.34 -17.19
C ARG A 469 -5.87 -8.24 -16.60
N THR A 470 -5.74 -8.53 -15.31
CA THR A 470 -4.44 -8.45 -14.62
C THR A 470 -3.58 -9.67 -14.94
N VAL A 471 -4.16 -10.84 -15.20
CA VAL A 471 -3.43 -12.01 -15.71
C VAL A 471 -2.88 -11.75 -17.11
N ASP A 472 -3.69 -11.19 -18.02
CA ASP A 472 -3.25 -10.81 -19.36
C ASP A 472 -2.12 -9.77 -19.30
N ALA A 473 -2.24 -8.79 -18.39
CA ALA A 473 -1.21 -7.81 -18.13
C ALA A 473 0.10 -8.43 -17.61
N VAL A 474 0.01 -9.42 -16.71
CA VAL A 474 1.18 -10.14 -16.18
C VAL A 474 1.85 -10.95 -17.29
N VAL A 475 1.08 -11.74 -18.05
CA VAL A 475 1.63 -12.57 -19.13
C VAL A 475 2.22 -11.72 -20.24
N GLY A 476 1.49 -10.71 -20.71
CA GLY A 476 1.97 -9.76 -21.70
C GLY A 476 3.21 -9.03 -21.20
N GLY A 477 3.16 -8.53 -19.95
CA GLY A 477 4.28 -7.85 -19.32
C GLY A 477 5.53 -8.71 -19.13
N LEU A 478 5.39 -10.04 -19.06
CA LEU A 478 6.52 -10.96 -19.01
C LEU A 478 7.05 -11.30 -20.41
N THR A 479 6.17 -11.43 -21.41
CA THR A 479 6.50 -12.07 -22.70
C THR A 479 6.60 -11.14 -23.89
N GLN A 480 6.15 -9.88 -23.77
CA GLN A 480 6.11 -8.90 -24.85
C GLN A 480 6.99 -7.70 -24.51
N ASP A 481 7.62 -7.09 -25.51
CA ASP A 481 8.41 -5.87 -25.30
C ASP A 481 7.52 -4.65 -25.05
N GLN A 482 6.42 -4.55 -25.81
CA GLN A 482 5.39 -3.53 -25.65
C GLN A 482 4.02 -4.18 -25.36
N PRO A 483 3.74 -4.55 -24.11
CA PRO A 483 2.45 -5.13 -23.75
C PRO A 483 1.31 -4.12 -23.85
N SER A 484 0.16 -4.59 -24.34
CA SER A 484 -1.04 -3.77 -24.43
C SER A 484 -1.53 -3.28 -23.06
N GLY A 485 -2.06 -2.06 -23.01
CA GLY A 485 -2.66 -1.47 -21.81
C GLY A 485 -1.66 -0.88 -20.81
N PHE A 486 -0.36 -1.13 -20.96
CA PHE A 486 0.66 -0.46 -20.15
C PHE A 486 0.94 0.96 -20.65
N ARG A 487 1.11 1.89 -19.72
CA ARG A 487 1.44 3.30 -19.98
C ARG A 487 2.63 3.71 -19.12
N THR A 488 3.43 4.69 -19.57
CA THR A 488 4.55 5.23 -18.77
C THR A 488 4.04 5.79 -17.45
N ILE A 489 4.76 5.54 -16.37
CA ILE A 489 4.41 6.08 -15.05
C ILE A 489 4.78 7.58 -15.00
N GLY A 490 3.81 8.41 -14.67
CA GLY A 490 4.01 9.84 -14.51
C GLY A 490 4.79 10.18 -13.22
N PRO A 491 5.71 11.17 -13.23
CA PRO A 491 6.53 11.51 -12.06
C PRO A 491 5.79 11.77 -10.74
N LEU A 492 4.58 12.34 -10.74
CA LEU A 492 3.82 12.54 -9.51
C LEU A 492 3.30 11.21 -8.96
N SER A 493 2.88 10.31 -9.85
CA SER A 493 2.48 8.96 -9.46
C SER A 493 3.70 8.14 -9.00
N TRP A 494 4.85 8.29 -9.66
CA TRP A 494 6.12 7.70 -9.24
C TRP A 494 6.53 8.17 -7.83
N ALA A 495 6.35 9.45 -7.53
CA ALA A 495 6.60 10.04 -6.21
C ALA A 495 5.53 9.67 -5.16
N GLY A 496 4.52 8.88 -5.52
CA GLY A 496 3.41 8.50 -4.63
C GLY A 496 2.47 9.65 -4.27
N GLN A 497 2.49 10.73 -5.05
CA GLN A 497 1.63 11.90 -4.86
C GLN A 497 0.30 11.77 -5.62
N ASP A 498 0.21 10.81 -6.55
CA ASP A 498 -0.95 10.56 -7.38
C ASP A 498 -1.21 9.06 -7.59
N ALA A 499 -2.48 8.65 -7.58
CA ALA A 499 -2.89 7.25 -7.72
C ALA A 499 -3.28 6.86 -9.16
N GLY A 500 -3.47 7.82 -10.08
CA GLY A 500 -3.92 7.55 -11.45
C GLY A 500 -2.82 7.02 -12.38
N GLY A 501 -1.57 7.05 -11.93
CA GLY A 501 -0.40 6.50 -12.63
C GLY A 501 0.14 7.37 -13.78
N LEU A 502 -0.64 8.30 -14.33
CA LEU A 502 -0.27 9.09 -15.52
C LEU A 502 0.38 10.44 -15.24
N ARG A 503 0.23 10.99 -14.03
CA ARG A 503 0.50 12.42 -13.81
C ARG A 503 1.99 12.73 -13.88
N ALA A 504 2.40 13.45 -14.93
CA ALA A 504 3.74 13.98 -15.03
C ALA A 504 3.97 15.15 -14.07
N ALA A 505 5.12 15.20 -13.40
CA ALA A 505 5.68 16.47 -12.94
C ALA A 505 5.81 17.37 -14.16
N ARG A 506 5.30 18.60 -14.07
CA ARG A 506 5.27 19.54 -15.19
C ARG A 506 6.68 19.79 -15.75
N ARG A 507 6.99 19.13 -16.87
CA ARG A 507 7.80 19.64 -17.98
C ARG A 507 7.08 19.19 -19.26
N GLY A 508 6.92 20.12 -20.21
CA GLY A 508 6.09 19.95 -21.40
C GLY A 508 6.31 18.61 -22.10
N ALA A 509 5.22 17.97 -22.52
CA ALA A 509 5.26 16.70 -23.23
C ALA A 509 5.91 16.90 -24.60
N ASP A 510 7.06 16.24 -24.80
CA ASP A 510 7.77 16.17 -26.07
C ASP A 510 7.21 15.02 -26.92
N ASP A 511 6.47 15.35 -27.98
CA ASP A 511 5.94 14.40 -28.96
C ASP A 511 6.85 14.24 -30.19
N GLY A 512 8.12 14.63 -30.06
CA GLY A 512 9.11 14.55 -31.14
C GLY A 512 8.90 15.60 -32.23
N ARG A 513 7.89 16.47 -32.11
CA ARG A 513 7.78 17.70 -32.90
C ARG A 513 8.50 18.80 -32.13
N PRO A 514 9.35 19.62 -32.77
CA PRO A 514 9.92 20.79 -32.11
C PRO A 514 8.79 21.61 -31.50
N ALA A 515 8.93 22.01 -30.22
CA ALA A 515 7.91 22.75 -29.46
C ALA A 515 7.33 23.96 -30.22
N GLY A 516 8.06 24.51 -31.19
CA GLY A 516 7.60 25.60 -32.04
C GLY A 516 6.67 25.24 -33.22
N ALA A 517 6.25 23.98 -33.40
CA ALA A 517 5.45 23.56 -34.57
C ALA A 517 3.94 23.38 -34.29
N LYS A 518 3.51 23.28 -33.03
CA LYS A 518 2.08 23.18 -32.68
C LYS A 518 1.50 24.57 -32.40
N PRO A 519 0.24 24.83 -32.77
CA PRO A 519 -0.45 26.02 -32.27
C PRO A 519 -0.56 25.94 -30.75
N ALA A 520 -0.17 27.01 -30.05
CA ALA A 520 -0.32 27.12 -28.61
C ALA A 520 -1.79 27.38 -28.24
N VAL A 521 -2.29 26.70 -27.22
CA VAL A 521 -3.62 26.95 -26.64
C VAL A 521 -3.49 27.20 -25.15
N PHE A 522 -3.97 28.35 -24.69
CA PHE A 522 -4.05 28.67 -23.27
C PHE A 522 -5.37 28.15 -22.71
N VAL A 523 -5.28 27.25 -21.73
CA VAL A 523 -6.46 26.81 -20.96
C VAL A 523 -6.53 27.66 -19.71
N LEU A 524 -7.52 28.55 -19.68
CA LEU A 524 -7.81 29.43 -18.56
C LEU A 524 -8.94 28.82 -17.71
N PRO A 525 -8.67 28.42 -16.46
CA PRO A 525 -9.72 27.99 -15.56
C PRO A 525 -10.73 29.12 -15.31
N GLY A 526 -11.95 28.75 -14.92
CA GLY A 526 -12.96 29.71 -14.48
C GLY A 526 -12.57 30.38 -13.16
N ILE A 527 -13.45 31.26 -12.67
CA ILE A 527 -13.28 31.90 -11.36
C ILE A 527 -13.23 30.82 -10.28
N LEU A 528 -12.17 30.82 -9.45
CA LEU A 528 -11.81 29.77 -8.48
C LEU A 528 -11.44 28.39 -9.09
N GLY A 529 -11.28 28.29 -10.41
CA GLY A 529 -10.97 27.05 -11.14
C GLY A 529 -9.51 26.59 -11.04
N SER A 530 -8.66 27.35 -10.34
CA SER A 530 -7.26 27.01 -10.10
C SER A 530 -7.06 26.56 -8.66
N ASN A 531 -6.35 25.45 -8.46
CA ASN A 531 -5.82 25.08 -7.16
C ASN A 531 -4.85 26.16 -6.65
N LEU A 532 -4.82 26.42 -5.34
CA LEU A 532 -3.83 27.28 -4.68
C LEU A 532 -3.09 26.49 -3.59
N LYS A 533 -1.79 26.69 -3.48
CA LYS A 533 -0.94 26.16 -2.42
C LYS A 533 -0.34 27.28 -1.58
N ALA A 534 -0.14 27.03 -0.28
CA ALA A 534 0.64 27.88 0.62
C ALA A 534 1.94 27.12 0.96
N GLY A 535 3.08 27.63 0.50
CA GLY A 535 4.34 26.87 0.42
C GLY A 535 4.19 25.66 -0.51
N ASP A 536 4.55 24.47 -0.04
CA ASP A 536 4.41 23.22 -0.80
C ASP A 536 3.08 22.47 -0.55
N LYS A 537 2.13 23.10 0.13
CA LYS A 537 0.88 22.45 0.56
C LYS A 537 -0.32 23.05 -0.18
N ARG A 538 -0.94 22.27 -1.07
CA ARG A 538 -2.21 22.63 -1.72
C ARG A 538 -3.31 22.84 -0.68
N ILE A 539 -3.90 24.04 -0.64
CA ILE A 539 -5.01 24.40 0.24
C ILE A 539 -6.34 24.38 -0.53
N TRP A 540 -6.37 24.96 -1.73
CA TRP A 540 -7.52 24.96 -2.62
C TRP A 540 -7.23 24.10 -3.85
N LEU A 541 -8.12 23.29 -4.39
CA LEU A 541 -9.25 22.67 -3.72
C LEU A 541 -8.75 21.36 -3.10
N SER A 542 -8.47 21.37 -1.80
CA SER A 542 -8.04 20.19 -1.05
C SER A 542 -8.72 20.15 0.32
N LEU A 543 -8.62 19.02 1.02
CA LEU A 543 -9.14 18.90 2.39
C LEU A 543 -8.48 19.88 3.38
N ARG A 544 -7.30 20.44 3.05
CA ARG A 544 -6.63 21.46 3.87
C ARG A 544 -7.36 22.79 3.87
N LEU A 545 -8.36 22.98 3.02
CA LEU A 545 -9.28 24.10 3.10
C LEU A 545 -9.94 24.20 4.49
N ILE A 546 -10.23 23.06 5.11
CA ILE A 546 -10.83 22.96 6.45
C ILE A 546 -9.82 23.48 7.49
N GLY A 547 -10.09 24.65 8.06
CA GLY A 547 -9.20 25.32 9.01
C GLY A 547 -7.94 25.95 8.40
N GLY A 548 -7.64 25.67 7.13
CA GLY A 548 -6.53 26.27 6.39
C GLY A 548 -6.93 27.39 5.44
N LEU A 549 -8.23 27.70 5.27
CA LEU A 549 -8.68 28.82 4.43
C LEU A 549 -8.08 30.16 4.87
N SER A 550 -7.84 30.37 6.17
CA SER A 550 -7.16 31.55 6.69
C SER A 550 -5.72 31.70 6.17
N ARG A 551 -5.08 30.60 5.76
CA ARG A 551 -3.74 30.62 5.13
C ARG A 551 -3.78 31.11 3.69
N LEU A 552 -4.97 31.18 3.09
CA LEU A 552 -5.20 31.84 1.81
C LEU A 552 -5.61 33.31 1.99
N ALA A 553 -5.55 33.87 3.21
CA ALA A 553 -5.85 35.29 3.41
C ALA A 553 -4.96 36.15 2.51
N TYR A 554 -5.58 37.02 1.72
CA TYR A 554 -4.88 37.93 0.83
C TYR A 554 -4.93 39.33 1.41
N THR A 555 -3.75 39.95 1.53
CA THR A 555 -3.62 41.35 1.94
C THR A 555 -2.92 42.11 0.80
N SER A 556 -3.62 43.10 0.24
CA SER A 556 -3.09 43.88 -0.89
C SER A 556 -1.75 44.53 -0.53
N GLY A 557 -0.76 44.38 -1.42
CA GLY A 557 0.57 44.96 -1.26
C GLY A 557 1.51 44.23 -0.29
N GLN A 558 1.08 43.11 0.33
CA GLN A 558 1.93 42.28 1.18
C GLN A 558 2.33 41.00 0.44
N PRO A 559 3.62 40.60 0.43
CA PRO A 559 4.03 39.32 -0.12
C PRO A 559 3.50 38.18 0.76
N ASP A 560 2.98 37.12 0.15
CA ASP A 560 2.59 35.88 0.82
C ASP A 560 3.25 34.66 0.14
N ASP A 561 3.12 33.49 0.76
CA ASP A 561 3.68 32.22 0.28
C ASP A 561 2.70 31.43 -0.60
N VAL A 562 1.64 32.10 -1.10
CA VAL A 562 0.56 31.43 -1.82
C VAL A 562 0.75 31.55 -3.32
N ALA A 563 0.61 30.42 -4.01
CA ALA A 563 0.80 30.33 -5.45
C ALA A 563 -0.24 29.43 -6.13
N PRO A 564 -0.53 29.66 -7.42
CA PRO A 564 -1.31 28.73 -8.22
C PRO A 564 -0.66 27.35 -8.30
N ASP A 565 -1.47 26.31 -8.19
CA ASP A 565 -1.05 24.90 -8.21
C ASP A 565 -1.82 24.09 -9.27
N GLY A 566 -2.07 24.72 -10.41
CA GLY A 566 -2.73 24.10 -11.56
C GLY A 566 -4.25 24.21 -11.60
N PRO A 567 -4.86 23.94 -12.75
CA PRO A 567 -6.32 23.85 -12.89
C PRO A 567 -6.89 22.73 -12.01
N ILE A 568 -8.17 22.87 -11.63
CA ILE A 568 -8.90 21.81 -10.91
C ILE A 568 -9.09 20.61 -11.83
N ALA A 569 -8.42 19.51 -11.49
CA ALA A 569 -8.32 18.31 -12.30
C ALA A 569 -9.67 17.77 -12.78
N MET A 570 -10.62 17.61 -11.87
CA MET A 570 -11.94 17.03 -12.17
C MET A 570 -12.80 17.84 -13.15
N VAL A 571 -12.38 19.07 -13.49
CA VAL A 571 -13.08 19.95 -14.41
C VAL A 571 -12.33 20.11 -15.73
N TYR A 572 -10.99 20.13 -15.69
CA TYR A 572 -10.18 20.56 -16.84
C TYR A 572 -9.31 19.47 -17.46
N ASP A 573 -9.06 18.35 -16.78
CA ASP A 573 -8.11 17.33 -17.26
C ASP A 573 -8.57 16.73 -18.61
N ASP A 574 -9.83 16.33 -18.76
CA ASP A 574 -10.35 15.77 -20.02
C ASP A 574 -10.21 16.75 -21.20
N LEU A 575 -10.42 18.05 -20.96
CA LEU A 575 -10.28 19.09 -21.98
C LEU A 575 -8.79 19.31 -22.33
N ILE A 576 -7.92 19.37 -21.32
CA ILE A 576 -6.48 19.53 -21.51
C ILE A 576 -5.92 18.34 -22.29
N ASP A 577 -6.30 17.12 -21.92
CA ASP A 577 -5.87 15.91 -22.60
C ASP A 577 -6.35 15.88 -24.05
N HIS A 578 -7.59 16.27 -24.31
CA HIS A 578 -8.12 16.37 -25.67
C HIS A 578 -7.36 17.41 -26.52
N LEU A 579 -7.11 18.60 -25.97
CA LEU A 579 -6.39 19.66 -26.68
C LEU A 579 -4.92 19.30 -26.93
N SER A 580 -4.28 18.56 -26.01
CA SER A 580 -2.86 18.18 -26.11
C SER A 580 -2.53 17.31 -27.32
N GLN A 581 -3.55 16.65 -27.88
CA GLN A 581 -3.43 15.85 -29.11
C GLN A 581 -3.10 16.70 -30.34
N SER A 582 -3.48 17.98 -30.35
CA SER A 582 -3.35 18.87 -31.51
C SER A 582 -2.62 20.18 -31.23
N HIS A 583 -2.57 20.62 -29.97
CA HIS A 583 -2.01 21.89 -29.56
C HIS A 583 -0.90 21.71 -28.52
N GLU A 584 -0.03 22.71 -28.41
CA GLU A 584 0.76 22.90 -27.20
C GLU A 584 -0.14 23.52 -26.14
N VAL A 585 -0.59 22.73 -25.16
CA VAL A 585 -1.54 23.19 -24.13
C VAL A 585 -0.79 23.86 -22.99
N ILE A 586 -1.02 25.15 -22.81
CA ILE A 586 -0.49 25.96 -21.71
C ILE A 586 -1.62 26.14 -20.69
N ALA A 587 -1.65 25.28 -19.67
CA ALA A 587 -2.60 25.41 -18.58
C ALA A 587 -2.22 26.59 -17.68
N PHE A 588 -2.98 27.69 -17.76
CA PHE A 588 -2.69 28.93 -17.06
C PHE A 588 -3.55 29.02 -15.79
N ALA A 589 -3.13 28.30 -14.76
CA ALA A 589 -3.70 28.47 -13.42
C ALA A 589 -3.27 29.83 -12.85
N PHE A 590 -4.19 30.55 -12.22
CA PHE A 590 -3.97 31.90 -11.70
C PHE A 590 -4.45 32.03 -10.25
N ASP A 591 -3.86 33.00 -9.54
CA ASP A 591 -4.25 33.27 -8.17
C ASP A 591 -5.51 34.12 -8.15
N TRP A 592 -6.64 33.44 -8.01
CA TRP A 592 -7.96 34.06 -8.01
C TRP A 592 -8.21 35.00 -6.83
N ARG A 593 -7.29 35.10 -5.85
CA ARG A 593 -7.38 36.03 -4.72
C ARG A 593 -6.87 37.43 -5.06
N ARG A 594 -5.98 37.52 -6.05
CA ARG A 594 -5.30 38.77 -6.44
C ARG A 594 -6.19 39.62 -7.34
N PRO A 595 -5.95 40.94 -7.45
CA PRO A 595 -6.54 41.76 -8.49
C PRO A 595 -6.34 41.12 -9.86
N ILE A 596 -7.41 40.98 -10.63
CA ILE A 596 -7.40 40.23 -11.89
C ILE A 596 -6.43 40.85 -12.91
N GLU A 597 -6.16 42.15 -12.79
CA GLU A 597 -5.20 42.91 -13.60
C GLU A 597 -3.76 42.42 -13.42
N ASP A 598 -3.41 41.88 -12.24
CA ASP A 598 -2.09 41.29 -12.00
C ASP A 598 -1.93 39.98 -12.77
N GLU A 599 -2.94 39.12 -12.70
CA GLU A 599 -2.93 37.84 -13.39
C GLU A 599 -3.15 38.01 -14.90
N ALA A 600 -3.88 39.05 -15.33
CA ALA A 600 -4.03 39.43 -16.72
C ALA A 600 -2.70 39.91 -17.32
N ARG A 601 -1.89 40.66 -16.57
CA ARG A 601 -0.52 41.02 -16.99
C ARG A 601 0.37 39.79 -17.09
N ARG A 602 0.33 38.88 -16.11
CA ARG A 602 1.07 37.61 -16.17
C ARG A 602 0.63 36.73 -17.36
N LEU A 603 -0.65 36.76 -17.69
CA LEU A 603 -1.17 36.07 -18.87
C LEU A 603 -0.67 36.73 -20.15
N ALA A 604 -0.71 38.06 -20.24
CA ALA A 604 -0.17 38.80 -21.38
C ALA A 604 1.31 38.47 -21.60
N ASP A 605 2.13 38.49 -20.54
CA ASP A 605 3.55 38.11 -20.60
C ASP A 605 3.74 36.66 -21.09
N ALA A 606 2.90 35.73 -20.61
CA ALA A 606 2.95 34.33 -21.04
C ALA A 606 2.53 34.15 -22.51
N VAL A 607 1.52 34.89 -22.97
CA VAL A 607 1.06 34.91 -24.36
C VAL A 607 2.14 35.52 -25.27
N ASP A 608 2.74 36.65 -24.88
CA ASP A 608 3.83 37.29 -25.63
C ASP A 608 5.05 36.37 -25.73
N ALA A 609 5.37 35.65 -24.65
CA ALA A 609 6.43 34.65 -24.67
C ALA A 609 6.13 33.50 -25.65
N ALA A 610 4.90 32.97 -25.65
CA ALA A 610 4.47 31.93 -26.58
C ALA A 610 4.49 32.43 -28.04
N LEU A 611 4.03 33.65 -28.30
CA LEU A 611 4.07 34.28 -29.62
C LEU A 611 5.51 34.52 -30.11
N ALA A 612 6.41 34.96 -29.22
CA ALA A 612 7.81 35.16 -29.55
C ALA A 612 8.54 33.84 -29.85
N LEU A 613 8.16 32.73 -29.19
CA LEU A 613 8.65 31.39 -29.49
C LEU A 613 8.14 30.88 -30.84
N ALA A 614 6.84 31.06 -31.12
CA ALA A 614 6.24 30.70 -32.41
C ALA A 614 6.86 31.49 -33.58
N THR A 615 7.10 32.79 -33.40
CA THR A 615 7.75 33.65 -34.42
C THR A 615 9.19 33.21 -34.70
N ARG A 616 9.95 32.89 -33.65
CA ARG A 616 11.31 32.37 -33.79
C ARG A 616 11.35 31.01 -34.48
N ALA A 617 10.38 30.14 -34.20
CA ALA A 617 10.25 28.85 -34.87
C ALA A 617 9.92 28.99 -36.37
N ALA A 618 8.99 29.90 -36.72
CA ALA A 618 8.65 30.19 -38.11
C ALA A 618 9.85 30.75 -38.92
N SER A 619 10.67 31.62 -38.32
CA SER A 619 11.86 32.18 -38.97
C SER A 619 13.03 31.21 -39.19
N ARG A 620 13.00 30.02 -38.58
CA ARG A 620 14.02 28.97 -38.74
C ARG A 620 13.68 27.90 -39.78
N CYS A 621 12.44 27.89 -40.26
CA CYS A 621 11.94 26.95 -41.27
C CYS A 621 11.73 27.60 -42.65
N GLY A 622 12.00 28.90 -42.79
CA GLY A 622 11.90 29.67 -44.03
C GLY A 622 13.22 29.79 -44.79
#